data_AF-A0A7K1LCF6-F1
#
_entry.id   AF-A0A7K1LCF6-F1
#
_cell.length_a   1.000
_cell.length_b   1.000
_cell.length_c   1.000
_cell.angle_alpha   90.00
_cell.angle_beta   90.00
_cell.angle_gamma   90.00
#
_symmetry.space_group_name_H-M   'P 1'
#
loop_
_entity.id
_entity.type
_entity.pdbx_description
1 polymer ?
#
loop_
_entity_poly.entity_id
_entity_poly.type
_entity_poly.pdbx_seq_one_letter_code
_entity_poly.pdbx_strand_id
1 'polypeptide(L)'
;MGRDDDERADAEERLGEFERAFDGRGGYRRAVGWLVLLGAAVVMLLAAAIVFTAAGLWRLGVPAALLAAACAFVAAPVARGAALRHGNRVVSLFGGGLAVSGGPEGEASYTWDDLVSVTLAGVRRGRRTRWRLTLLAEDGRVLRFGEELPDVSALGEAVAAEAASRQVPRHLAAVKAGEEVCLGPFTVDLEGVGKEGERLPWHAVRDVVIENGVVAVRTRGERTALAAIAGHMPDALVFTALCSQVKALNEGHR
;
A
#
# COMPACT_ATOMS: atom_id res chain seq x y z
N MET A 1 10.97 -21.60 -12.40
CA MET A 1 10.40 -22.23 -11.19
C MET A 1 11.47 -22.31 -10.11
N GLY A 2 12.69 -22.81 -10.35
CA GLY A 2 13.72 -22.92 -9.29
C GLY A 2 14.33 -21.63 -8.72
N ARG A 3 14.33 -20.50 -9.44
CA ARG A 3 14.98 -19.26 -8.93
C ARG A 3 14.20 -18.55 -7.83
N ASP A 4 12.88 -18.44 -7.98
CA ASP A 4 12.02 -17.79 -6.99
C ASP A 4 11.92 -18.62 -5.68
N ASP A 5 12.20 -19.92 -5.73
CA ASP A 5 12.13 -20.81 -4.57
C ASP A 5 13.41 -20.75 -3.72
N ASP A 6 14.59 -20.70 -4.37
CA ASP A 6 15.88 -20.52 -3.69
C ASP A 6 15.97 -19.13 -3.03
N GLU A 7 15.52 -18.08 -3.72
CA GLU A 7 15.52 -16.70 -3.21
C GLU A 7 14.57 -16.54 -1.99
N ARG A 8 13.49 -17.33 -1.93
CA ARG A 8 12.60 -17.36 -0.75
C ARG A 8 13.24 -18.05 0.43
N ALA A 9 13.96 -19.15 0.22
CA ALA A 9 14.64 -19.86 1.30
C ALA A 9 15.70 -18.96 1.97
N ASP A 10 16.47 -18.22 1.18
CA ASP A 10 17.46 -17.25 1.70
C ASP A 10 16.80 -16.10 2.48
N ALA A 11 15.61 -15.65 2.05
CA ALA A 11 14.85 -14.63 2.75
C ALA A 11 14.20 -15.15 4.05
N GLU A 12 13.67 -16.37 4.06
CA GLU A 12 13.12 -17.01 5.26
C GLU A 12 14.20 -17.24 6.33
N GLU A 13 15.40 -17.64 5.92
CA GLU A 13 16.53 -17.80 6.86
C GLU A 13 16.92 -16.47 7.52
N ARG A 14 16.80 -15.36 6.80
CA ARG A 14 17.23 -14.03 7.27
C ARG A 14 16.14 -13.20 7.94
N LEU A 15 14.90 -13.32 7.48
CA LEU A 15 13.76 -12.48 7.89
C LEU A 15 12.71 -13.28 8.67
N GLY A 16 12.87 -14.59 8.83
CA GLY A 16 11.95 -15.43 9.58
C GLY A 16 10.72 -15.89 8.78
N GLU A 17 9.65 -16.24 9.49
CA GLU A 17 8.47 -16.87 8.89
C GLU A 17 7.75 -15.96 7.89
N PHE A 18 7.43 -16.51 6.73
CA PHE A 18 6.67 -15.83 5.69
C PHE A 18 5.21 -15.67 6.10
N GLU A 19 4.72 -14.42 6.08
CA GLU A 19 3.32 -14.14 6.44
C GLU A 19 2.44 -13.92 5.21
N ARG A 20 2.88 -13.06 4.29
CA ARG A 20 2.04 -12.63 3.17
C ARG A 20 2.85 -12.05 2.02
N ALA A 21 2.51 -12.43 0.79
CA ALA A 21 3.06 -11.82 -0.41
C ALA A 21 2.02 -10.94 -1.13
N PHE A 22 2.46 -9.77 -1.55
CA PHE A 22 1.75 -8.84 -2.41
C PHE A 22 2.39 -8.89 -3.80
N ASP A 23 1.79 -9.69 -4.69
CA ASP A 23 2.32 -9.97 -6.02
C ASP A 23 1.62 -9.15 -7.11
N GLY A 24 2.33 -8.17 -7.68
CA GLY A 24 1.90 -7.40 -8.86
C GLY A 24 1.74 -8.22 -10.14
N ARG A 25 2.36 -9.40 -10.23
CA ARG A 25 2.36 -10.27 -11.41
C ARG A 25 1.00 -10.93 -11.64
N GLY A 26 0.19 -11.12 -10.60
CA GLY A 26 -1.10 -11.81 -10.68
C GLY A 26 -2.12 -11.09 -11.58
N GLY A 27 -2.19 -9.76 -11.51
CA GLY A 27 -3.02 -8.93 -12.38
C GLY A 27 -2.59 -9.00 -13.84
N TYR A 28 -1.26 -9.01 -14.06
CA TYR A 28 -0.66 -9.14 -15.39
C TYR A 28 -0.97 -10.50 -16.04
N ARG A 29 -0.86 -11.61 -15.31
CA ARG A 29 -1.17 -12.95 -15.85
C ARG A 29 -2.61 -13.07 -16.34
N ARG A 30 -3.57 -12.53 -15.58
CA ARG A 30 -4.98 -12.51 -16.01
C ARG A 30 -5.16 -11.62 -17.24
N ALA A 31 -4.56 -10.43 -17.26
CA ALA A 31 -4.62 -9.54 -18.43
C ALA A 31 -4.00 -10.18 -19.68
N VAL A 32 -2.85 -10.86 -19.55
CA VAL A 32 -2.23 -11.62 -20.63
C VAL A 32 -3.12 -12.77 -21.09
N GLY A 33 -3.74 -13.52 -20.18
CA GLY A 33 -4.69 -14.58 -20.53
C GLY A 33 -5.87 -14.05 -21.35
N TRP A 34 -6.46 -12.92 -20.92
CA TRP A 34 -7.51 -12.24 -21.68
C TRP A 34 -7.05 -11.76 -23.06
N LEU A 35 -5.82 -11.23 -23.17
CA LEU A 35 -5.26 -10.80 -24.45
C LEU A 35 -4.98 -11.97 -25.40
N VAL A 36 -4.50 -13.10 -24.89
CA VAL A 36 -4.31 -14.32 -25.68
C VAL A 36 -5.64 -14.83 -26.21
N LEU A 37 -6.67 -14.87 -25.37
CA LEU A 37 -8.03 -15.26 -25.78
C LEU A 37 -8.61 -14.31 -26.82
N LEU A 38 -8.47 -12.99 -26.62
CA LEU A 38 -8.89 -11.97 -27.60
C LEU A 38 -8.13 -12.10 -28.93
N GLY A 39 -6.81 -12.31 -28.87
CA GLY A 39 -5.98 -12.52 -30.04
C GLY A 39 -6.40 -13.76 -30.82
N ALA A 40 -6.62 -14.89 -30.12
CA ALA A 40 -7.11 -16.13 -30.73
C ALA A 40 -8.49 -15.92 -31.40
N ALA A 41 -9.41 -15.21 -30.74
CA ALA A 41 -10.71 -14.87 -31.32
C ALA A 41 -10.58 -14.00 -32.58
N VAL A 42 -9.69 -13.01 -32.57
CA VAL A 42 -9.41 -12.16 -33.75
C VAL A 42 -8.84 -12.99 -34.90
N VAL A 43 -7.89 -13.89 -34.64
CA VAL A 43 -7.32 -14.79 -35.66
C VAL A 43 -8.40 -15.69 -36.25
N MET A 44 -9.27 -16.25 -35.40
CA MET A 44 -10.37 -17.12 -35.86
C MET A 44 -11.38 -16.35 -36.71
N LEU A 45 -11.72 -15.11 -36.34
CA LEU A 45 -12.61 -14.23 -37.11
C LEU A 45 -11.99 -13.82 -38.45
N LEU A 46 -10.68 -13.53 -38.49
CA LEU A 46 -9.96 -13.22 -39.73
C LEU A 46 -9.93 -14.42 -40.68
N ALA A 47 -9.65 -15.62 -40.16
CA ALA A 47 -9.68 -16.85 -40.96
C ALA A 47 -11.07 -17.11 -41.55
N ALA A 48 -12.13 -16.94 -40.76
CA ALA A 48 -13.51 -17.05 -41.23
C ALA A 48 -13.82 -16.00 -42.32
N ALA A 49 -13.41 -14.75 -42.13
CA ALA A 49 -13.61 -13.69 -43.11
C ALA A 49 -12.96 -14.02 -44.46
N ILE A 50 -11.73 -14.56 -44.46
CA ILE A 50 -11.01 -14.97 -45.68
C ILE A 50 -11.74 -16.11 -46.39
N VAL A 51 -12.23 -17.12 -45.66
CA VAL A 51 -12.98 -18.24 -46.24
C VAL A 51 -14.31 -17.76 -46.85
N PHE A 52 -15.04 -16.88 -46.15
CA PHE A 52 -16.32 -16.36 -46.64
C PHE A 52 -16.18 -15.43 -47.85
N THR A 53 -15.12 -14.63 -47.93
CA THR A 53 -14.85 -13.81 -49.13
C THR A 53 -14.41 -14.67 -50.31
N ALA A 54 -13.57 -15.69 -50.09
CA ALA A 54 -13.17 -16.64 -51.13
C ALA A 54 -14.36 -17.45 -51.68
N ALA A 55 -15.38 -17.71 -50.85
CA ALA A 55 -16.63 -18.36 -51.25
C ALA A 55 -17.64 -17.42 -51.96
N GLY A 56 -17.28 -16.15 -52.21
CA GLY A 56 -18.16 -15.17 -52.86
C GLY A 56 -19.27 -14.59 -51.98
N LEU A 57 -19.29 -14.92 -50.68
CA LEU A 57 -20.26 -14.44 -49.70
C LEU A 57 -19.80 -13.12 -49.06
N TRP A 58 -19.57 -12.11 -49.89
CA TRP A 58 -18.96 -10.84 -49.46
C TRP A 58 -19.74 -10.12 -48.34
N ARG A 59 -21.06 -10.35 -48.27
CA ARG A 59 -21.96 -9.83 -47.23
C ARG A 59 -21.62 -10.32 -45.82
N LEU A 60 -20.93 -11.45 -45.68
CA LEU A 60 -20.51 -12.01 -44.39
C LEU A 60 -19.06 -11.68 -44.04
N GLY A 61 -18.20 -11.46 -45.03
CA GLY A 61 -16.78 -11.14 -44.82
C GLY A 61 -16.51 -9.75 -44.24
N VAL A 62 -17.21 -8.72 -44.73
CA VAL A 62 -17.05 -7.32 -44.27
C VAL A 62 -17.41 -7.14 -42.79
N PRO A 63 -18.56 -7.64 -42.26
CA PRO A 63 -18.87 -7.49 -40.84
C PRO A 63 -17.90 -8.25 -39.93
N ALA A 64 -17.36 -9.41 -40.36
CA ALA A 64 -16.35 -10.15 -39.61
C ALA A 64 -15.03 -9.37 -39.50
N ALA A 65 -14.60 -8.70 -40.56
CA ALA A 65 -13.41 -7.84 -40.54
C ALA A 65 -13.58 -6.61 -39.65
N LEU A 66 -14.77 -5.97 -39.66
CA LEU A 66 -15.08 -4.84 -38.79
C LEU A 66 -15.12 -5.25 -37.30
N LEU A 67 -15.65 -6.43 -36.99
CA LEU A 67 -15.63 -6.99 -35.64
C LEU A 67 -14.19 -7.25 -35.15
N ALA A 68 -13.32 -7.81 -36.00
CA ALA A 68 -11.92 -8.02 -35.68
C ALA A 68 -11.19 -6.69 -35.40
N ALA A 69 -11.43 -5.67 -36.23
CA ALA A 69 -10.87 -4.32 -36.03
C ALA A 69 -11.38 -3.66 -34.74
N ALA A 70 -12.67 -3.79 -34.43
CA ALA A 70 -13.26 -3.29 -33.19
C ALA A 70 -12.68 -3.98 -31.94
N CYS A 71 -12.50 -5.30 -31.97
CA CYS A 71 -11.85 -6.05 -30.88
C CYS A 71 -10.40 -5.60 -30.66
N ALA A 72 -9.61 -5.42 -31.74
CA ALA A 72 -8.23 -4.97 -31.65
C ALA A 72 -8.13 -3.53 -31.09
N PHE A 73 -9.05 -2.64 -31.50
CA PHE A 73 -9.10 -1.26 -31.02
C PHE A 73 -9.41 -1.16 -29.52
N VAL A 74 -10.24 -2.07 -28.98
CA VAL A 74 -10.55 -2.15 -27.54
C VAL A 74 -9.44 -2.84 -26.74
N ALA A 75 -8.81 -3.87 -27.29
CA ALA A 75 -7.78 -4.65 -26.60
C ALA A 75 -6.44 -3.89 -26.46
N ALA A 76 -6.05 -3.12 -27.47
CA ALA A 76 -4.78 -2.38 -27.50
C ALA A 76 -4.57 -1.42 -26.30
N PRO A 77 -5.52 -0.57 -25.90
CA PRO A 77 -5.35 0.31 -24.75
C PRO A 77 -5.34 -0.46 -23.41
N VAL A 78 -6.03 -1.59 -23.31
CA VAL A 78 -6.00 -2.45 -22.11
C VAL A 78 -4.64 -3.14 -21.98
N ALA A 79 -4.09 -3.67 -23.08
CA ALA A 79 -2.77 -4.26 -23.12
C ALA A 79 -1.68 -3.25 -22.77
N ARG A 80 -1.73 -2.07 -23.39
CA ARG A 80 -0.79 -0.98 -23.16
C ARG A 80 -0.91 -0.45 -21.73
N GLY A 81 -2.12 -0.32 -21.20
CA GLY A 81 -2.38 0.08 -19.83
C GLY A 81 -1.93 -0.95 -18.80
N ALA A 82 -2.12 -2.25 -19.06
CA ALA A 82 -1.68 -3.32 -18.18
C ALA A 82 -0.16 -3.45 -18.14
N ALA A 83 0.50 -3.45 -19.31
CA ALA A 83 1.95 -3.57 -19.44
C ALA A 83 2.71 -2.34 -18.90
N LEU A 84 2.12 -1.13 -18.98
CA LEU A 84 2.74 0.08 -18.44
C LEU A 84 2.46 0.32 -16.95
N ARG A 85 1.42 -0.30 -16.37
CA ARG A 85 1.02 -0.07 -14.97
C ARG A 85 1.48 -1.14 -14.00
N HIS A 86 1.69 -2.38 -14.44
CA HIS A 86 2.09 -3.47 -13.55
C HIS A 86 3.59 -3.66 -13.66
N GLY A 87 4.34 -3.02 -12.76
CA GLY A 87 5.75 -3.33 -12.59
C GLY A 87 5.90 -4.78 -12.12
N ASN A 88 7.03 -5.42 -12.44
CA ASN A 88 7.35 -6.77 -11.96
C ASN A 88 7.71 -6.80 -10.46
N ARG A 89 7.14 -5.88 -9.67
CA ARG A 89 7.40 -5.69 -8.25
C ARG A 89 6.56 -6.68 -7.44
N VAL A 90 7.24 -7.38 -6.56
CA VAL A 90 6.66 -8.28 -5.57
C VAL A 90 7.18 -7.82 -4.21
N VAL A 91 6.27 -7.64 -3.26
CA VAL A 91 6.64 -7.33 -1.87
C VAL A 91 6.18 -8.48 -1.00
N SER A 92 7.13 -9.11 -0.31
CA SER A 92 6.89 -10.22 0.61
C SER A 92 7.12 -9.72 2.03
N LEU A 93 6.15 -9.95 2.90
CA LEU A 93 6.23 -9.67 4.33
C LEU A 93 6.62 -10.94 5.09
N PHE A 94 7.55 -10.76 6.01
CA PHE A 94 8.07 -11.78 6.90
C PHE A 94 8.01 -11.24 8.35
N GLY A 95 7.96 -12.14 9.34
CA GLY A 95 7.89 -11.71 10.76
C GLY A 95 9.06 -10.81 11.20
N GLY A 96 10.22 -10.92 10.54
CA GLY A 96 11.42 -10.13 10.80
C GLY A 96 11.66 -8.96 9.85
N GLY A 97 10.89 -8.82 8.76
CA GLY A 97 11.04 -7.69 7.85
C GLY A 97 10.24 -7.78 6.56
N LEU A 98 10.71 -7.07 5.54
CA LEU A 98 10.13 -7.08 4.20
C LEU A 98 11.20 -7.36 3.15
N ALA A 99 10.84 -8.13 2.14
CA ALA A 99 11.63 -8.29 0.93
C ALA A 99 10.89 -7.69 -0.25
N VAL A 100 11.62 -6.91 -1.05
CA VAL A 100 11.15 -6.32 -2.29
C VAL A 100 11.95 -6.94 -3.42
N SER A 101 11.26 -7.63 -4.32
CA SER A 101 11.87 -8.21 -5.51
C SER A 101 11.27 -7.56 -6.77
N GLY A 102 12.15 -7.13 -7.68
CA GLY A 102 11.77 -6.55 -8.96
C GLY A 102 11.60 -5.03 -8.96
N GLY A 103 11.77 -4.42 -10.13
CA GLY A 103 11.88 -2.96 -10.29
C GLY A 103 13.31 -2.51 -10.62
N PRO A 104 13.56 -1.21 -10.78
CA PRO A 104 14.86 -0.68 -11.19
C PRO A 104 15.97 -0.86 -10.15
N GLU A 105 15.61 -1.00 -8.88
CA GLU A 105 16.56 -1.14 -7.75
C GLU A 105 16.95 -2.60 -7.48
N GLY A 106 16.38 -3.57 -8.21
CA GLY A 106 16.68 -4.99 -8.02
C GLY A 106 15.97 -5.58 -6.81
N GLU A 107 16.67 -6.49 -6.13
CA GLU A 107 16.20 -7.18 -4.94
C GLU A 107 16.77 -6.52 -3.69
N ALA A 108 15.91 -6.22 -2.72
CA ALA A 108 16.29 -5.60 -1.46
C ALA A 108 15.46 -6.14 -0.30
N SER A 109 16.13 -6.58 0.75
CA SER A 109 15.54 -7.00 2.02
C SER A 109 15.81 -5.94 3.10
N TYR A 110 14.78 -5.60 3.87
CA TYR A 110 14.86 -4.67 4.99
C TYR A 110 14.31 -5.36 6.24
N THR A 111 15.05 -5.28 7.34
CA THR A 111 14.49 -5.70 8.63
C THR A 111 13.53 -4.62 9.14
N TRP A 112 12.62 -5.00 10.04
CA TRP A 112 11.72 -4.01 10.65
C TRP A 112 12.47 -2.93 11.45
N ASP A 113 13.64 -3.26 11.98
CA ASP A 113 14.46 -2.33 12.76
C ASP A 113 15.18 -1.33 11.86
N ASP A 114 15.43 -1.69 10.59
CA ASP A 114 15.96 -0.77 9.58
C ASP A 114 14.92 0.27 9.13
N LEU A 115 13.63 0.12 9.46
CA LEU A 115 12.59 1.05 9.03
C LEU A 115 12.41 2.19 10.04
N VAL A 116 12.80 3.38 9.62
CA VAL A 116 12.71 4.61 10.43
C VAL A 116 11.30 5.17 10.45
N SER A 117 10.65 5.23 9.29
CA SER A 117 9.27 5.74 9.23
C SER A 117 8.43 5.10 8.14
N VAL A 118 7.14 4.97 8.44
CA VAL A 118 6.13 4.42 7.55
C VAL A 118 5.05 5.49 7.33
N THR A 119 4.85 5.88 6.08
CA THR A 119 3.82 6.84 5.69
C THR A 119 2.86 6.21 4.68
N LEU A 120 1.59 6.06 5.06
CA LEU A 120 0.51 5.64 4.17
C LEU A 120 -0.38 6.84 3.81
N ALA A 121 -0.45 7.17 2.52
CA ALA A 121 -1.23 8.29 2.01
C ALA A 121 -2.27 7.81 0.99
N GLY A 122 -3.55 8.11 1.26
CA GLY A 122 -4.66 7.91 0.32
C GLY A 122 -5.08 9.23 -0.30
N VAL A 123 -4.88 9.41 -1.62
CA VAL A 123 -5.36 10.60 -2.35
C VAL A 123 -6.61 10.25 -3.14
N ARG A 124 -7.75 10.86 -2.79
CA ARG A 124 -9.01 10.67 -3.51
C ARG A 124 -9.00 11.45 -4.83
N ARG A 125 -9.12 10.75 -5.97
CA ARG A 125 -9.35 11.36 -7.30
C ARG A 125 -10.70 10.89 -7.84
N GLY A 126 -11.72 11.74 -7.69
CA GLY A 126 -13.10 11.42 -8.07
C GLY A 126 -13.68 10.29 -7.23
N ARG A 127 -14.09 9.20 -7.90
CA ARG A 127 -14.63 7.99 -7.24
C ARG A 127 -13.55 6.97 -6.80
N ARG A 128 -12.27 7.17 -7.13
CA ARG A 128 -11.19 6.23 -6.80
C ARG A 128 -10.21 6.87 -5.82
N THR A 129 -9.78 6.09 -4.82
CA THR A 129 -8.68 6.47 -3.92
C THR A 129 -7.39 5.85 -4.43
N ARG A 130 -6.36 6.69 -4.59
CA ARG A 130 -5.00 6.25 -4.94
C ARG A 130 -4.19 6.15 -3.67
N TRP A 131 -3.82 4.94 -3.31
CA TRP A 131 -2.95 4.67 -2.17
C TRP A 131 -1.48 4.77 -2.57
N ARG A 132 -0.68 5.33 -1.67
CA ARG A 132 0.77 5.41 -1.78
C ARG A 132 1.37 5.12 -0.42
N LEU A 133 2.22 4.10 -0.34
CA LEU A 133 3.02 3.76 0.82
C LEU A 133 4.44 4.26 0.58
N THR A 134 4.99 4.95 1.57
CA THR A 134 6.38 5.42 1.58
C THR A 134 7.05 4.89 2.84
N LEU A 135 8.13 4.14 2.67
CA LEU A 135 8.97 3.67 3.77
C LEU A 135 10.30 4.42 3.69
N LEU A 136 10.76 4.91 4.83
CA LEU A 136 12.11 5.44 4.99
C LEU A 136 12.93 4.44 5.79
N ALA A 137 14.00 3.92 5.18
CA ALA A 137 14.97 3.08 5.86
C ALA A 137 16.05 3.93 6.57
N GLU A 138 16.74 3.35 7.54
CA GLU A 138 17.80 3.97 8.34
C GLU A 138 18.98 4.43 7.49
N ASP A 139 19.26 3.69 6.41
CA ASP A 139 20.25 4.06 5.41
C ASP A 139 19.85 5.24 4.50
N GLY A 140 18.69 5.85 4.78
CA GLY A 140 18.14 6.99 4.05
C GLY A 140 17.43 6.61 2.75
N ARG A 141 17.34 5.32 2.39
CA ARG A 141 16.59 4.89 1.20
C ARG A 141 15.10 5.09 1.42
N VAL A 142 14.44 5.62 0.39
CA VAL A 142 12.99 5.89 0.39
C VAL A 142 12.31 4.93 -0.57
N LEU A 143 11.67 3.89 -0.02
CA LEU A 143 10.89 2.94 -0.79
C LEU A 143 9.49 3.50 -1.02
N ARG A 144 9.08 3.60 -2.28
CA ARG A 144 7.75 4.09 -2.65
C ARG A 144 6.98 3.01 -3.39
N PHE A 145 5.80 2.71 -2.88
CA PHE A 145 4.86 1.75 -3.43
C PHE A 145 3.54 2.45 -3.75
N GLY A 146 3.07 2.31 -4.99
CA GLY A 146 1.84 2.91 -5.49
C GLY A 146 0.97 1.92 -6.28
N GLU A 147 0.28 2.41 -7.32
CA GLU A 147 -0.68 1.61 -8.10
C GLU A 147 -0.06 0.39 -8.82
N GLU A 148 1.26 0.24 -8.82
CA GLU A 148 1.96 -0.91 -9.37
C GLU A 148 1.76 -2.21 -8.57
N LEU A 149 1.40 -2.11 -7.28
CA LEU A 149 1.09 -3.26 -6.43
C LEU A 149 -0.42 -3.36 -6.20
N PRO A 150 -0.99 -4.58 -6.22
CA PRO A 150 -2.36 -4.79 -5.82
C PRO A 150 -2.50 -4.50 -4.34
N ASP A 151 -3.57 -3.80 -3.98
CA ASP A 151 -3.96 -3.54 -2.59
C ASP A 151 -2.86 -2.94 -1.69
N VAL A 152 -2.28 -1.84 -2.16
CA VAL A 152 -1.27 -1.07 -1.40
C VAL A 152 -1.79 -0.57 -0.06
N SER A 153 -3.12 -0.44 0.11
CA SER A 153 -3.72 -0.12 1.41
C SER A 153 -3.43 -1.24 2.41
N ALA A 154 -3.78 -2.48 2.06
CA ALA A 154 -3.55 -3.63 2.94
C ALA A 154 -2.06 -3.87 3.23
N LEU A 155 -1.19 -3.66 2.23
CA LEU A 155 0.27 -3.71 2.45
C LEU A 155 0.72 -2.62 3.43
N GLY A 156 0.27 -1.38 3.23
CA GLY A 156 0.63 -0.27 4.10
C GLY A 156 0.11 -0.43 5.52
N GLU A 157 -1.09 -0.95 5.68
CA GLU A 157 -1.67 -1.26 7.00
C GLU A 157 -0.89 -2.35 7.72
N ALA A 158 -0.52 -3.43 7.03
CA ALA A 158 0.28 -4.50 7.62
C ALA A 158 1.68 -4.00 8.05
N VAL A 159 2.38 -3.29 7.17
CA VAL A 159 3.70 -2.70 7.46
C VAL A 159 3.61 -1.69 8.61
N ALA A 160 2.59 -0.83 8.63
CA ALA A 160 2.41 0.13 9.71
C ALA A 160 2.12 -0.57 11.05
N ALA A 161 1.35 -1.67 11.04
CA ALA A 161 1.04 -2.43 12.24
C ALA A 161 2.29 -3.07 12.85
N GLU A 162 3.16 -3.66 12.02
CA GLU A 162 4.43 -4.23 12.48
C GLU A 162 5.41 -3.15 12.98
N ALA A 163 5.53 -2.02 12.27
CA ALA A 163 6.32 -0.90 12.74
C ALA A 163 5.79 -0.38 14.10
N ALA A 164 4.47 -0.28 14.26
CA ALA A 164 3.86 0.15 15.50
C ALA A 164 4.07 -0.83 16.66
N SER A 165 4.01 -2.15 16.43
CA SER A 165 4.20 -3.16 17.48
C SER A 165 5.57 -3.03 18.15
N ARG A 166 6.59 -2.60 17.39
CA ARG A 166 7.97 -2.42 17.84
C ARG A 166 8.27 -1.02 18.37
N GLN A 167 7.78 0.02 17.70
CA GLN A 167 8.08 1.40 18.08
C GLN A 167 7.28 1.88 19.30
N VAL A 168 6.02 1.45 19.44
CA VAL A 168 5.14 1.92 20.53
C VAL A 168 5.70 1.61 21.93
N PRO A 169 6.20 0.40 22.24
CA PRO A 169 6.80 0.12 23.55
C PRO A 169 7.95 1.06 23.91
N ARG A 170 8.81 1.40 22.93
CA ARG A 170 9.95 2.30 23.12
C ARG A 170 9.47 3.72 23.44
N HIS A 171 8.53 4.24 22.66
CA HIS A 171 7.96 5.57 22.90
C HIS A 171 7.17 5.63 24.20
N LEU A 172 6.44 4.56 24.55
CA LEU A 172 5.73 4.49 25.83
C LEU A 172 6.70 4.53 27.01
N ALA A 173 7.85 3.85 26.93
CA ALA A 173 8.86 3.89 27.97
C ALA A 173 9.43 5.31 28.16
N ALA A 174 9.69 6.02 27.06
CA ALA A 174 10.14 7.43 27.09
C ALA A 174 9.08 8.33 27.75
N VAL A 175 7.80 8.23 27.34
CA VAL A 175 6.72 9.00 27.98
C VAL A 175 6.61 8.68 29.47
N LYS A 176 6.72 7.40 29.87
CA LYS A 176 6.70 7.00 31.28
C LYS A 176 7.88 7.57 32.08
N ALA A 177 9.01 7.82 31.45
CA ALA A 177 10.16 8.48 32.05
C ALA A 177 9.97 10.01 32.20
N GLY A 178 8.86 10.55 31.72
CA GLY A 178 8.57 11.98 31.72
C GLY A 178 9.14 12.72 30.51
N GLU A 179 9.61 11.99 29.48
CA GLU A 179 10.10 12.59 28.24
C GLU A 179 8.95 12.96 27.31
N GLU A 180 9.14 14.03 26.54
CA GLU A 180 8.25 14.42 25.46
C GLU A 180 8.65 13.71 24.16
N VAL A 181 7.70 12.99 23.54
CA VAL A 181 7.93 12.26 22.30
C VAL A 181 7.31 13.00 21.12
N CYS A 182 8.12 13.33 20.12
CA CYS A 182 7.68 13.95 18.87
C CYS A 182 7.37 12.88 17.81
N LEU A 183 6.14 12.88 17.29
CA LEU A 183 5.68 12.01 16.20
C LEU A 183 5.04 12.86 15.10
N GLY A 184 5.85 13.20 14.09
CA GLY A 184 5.46 14.13 13.03
C GLY A 184 5.10 15.50 13.60
N PRO A 185 3.91 16.06 13.30
CA PRO A 185 3.50 17.38 13.81
C PRO A 185 2.99 17.36 15.25
N PHE A 186 2.88 16.18 15.88
CA PHE A 186 2.35 16.04 17.23
C PHE A 186 3.44 15.76 18.26
N THR A 187 3.20 16.21 19.48
CA THR A 187 3.99 15.87 20.67
C THR A 187 3.10 15.12 21.67
N VAL A 188 3.67 14.15 22.36
CA VAL A 188 2.95 13.30 23.32
C VAL A 188 3.78 13.18 24.59
N ASP A 189 3.15 13.42 25.74
CA ASP A 189 3.74 13.21 27.06
C ASP A 189 2.69 12.79 28.09
N LEU A 190 3.05 12.78 29.37
CA LEU A 190 2.16 12.37 30.45
C LEU A 190 1.00 13.34 30.71
N GLU A 191 1.12 14.62 30.36
CA GLU A 191 0.06 15.60 30.62
C GLU A 191 -0.95 15.69 29.47
N GLY A 192 -0.50 15.44 28.22
CA GLY A 192 -1.40 15.48 27.08
C GLY A 192 -0.75 15.28 25.71
N VAL A 193 -1.47 15.76 24.69
CA VAL A 193 -1.04 15.76 23.29
C VAL A 193 -0.95 17.20 22.81
N GLY A 194 0.17 17.56 22.18
CA GLY A 194 0.41 18.87 21.60
C GLY A 194 0.47 18.85 20.08
N LYS A 195 0.17 20.01 19.46
CA LYS A 195 0.43 20.32 18.05
C LYS A 195 0.59 21.83 17.88
N GLU A 196 1.68 22.27 17.25
CA GLU A 196 1.87 23.68 16.83
C GLU A 196 1.61 24.73 17.94
N GLY A 197 1.96 24.41 19.19
CA GLY A 197 1.77 25.28 20.36
C GLY A 197 0.41 25.18 21.04
N GLU A 198 -0.55 24.45 20.47
CA GLU A 198 -1.78 24.04 21.15
C GLU A 198 -1.56 22.72 21.88
N ARG A 199 -2.11 22.59 23.10
CA ARG A 199 -1.97 21.38 23.92
C ARG A 199 -3.32 20.97 24.48
N LEU A 200 -3.64 19.69 24.33
CA LEU A 200 -4.86 19.08 24.81
C LEU A 200 -4.53 18.08 25.93
N PRO A 201 -4.99 18.33 27.16
CA PRO A 201 -4.71 17.42 28.27
C PRO A 201 -5.51 16.12 28.13
N TRP A 202 -4.97 15.00 28.62
CA TRP A 202 -5.59 13.67 28.44
C TRP A 202 -7.03 13.57 28.91
N HIS A 203 -7.42 14.30 29.95
CA HIS A 203 -8.80 14.31 30.45
C HIS A 203 -9.81 14.93 29.46
N ALA A 204 -9.35 15.78 28.56
CA ALA A 204 -10.16 16.39 27.51
C ALA A 204 -10.18 15.54 26.23
N VAL A 205 -9.21 14.63 26.06
CA VAL A 205 -9.11 13.70 24.93
C VAL A 205 -10.18 12.61 25.05
N ARG A 206 -11.01 12.47 24.01
CA ARG A 206 -11.99 11.38 23.90
C ARG A 206 -11.38 10.19 23.18
N ASP A 207 -10.95 10.42 21.95
CA ASP A 207 -10.40 9.42 21.03
C ASP A 207 -9.37 10.07 20.09
N VAL A 208 -8.44 9.24 19.62
CA VAL A 208 -7.48 9.57 18.59
C VAL A 208 -7.69 8.58 17.44
N VAL A 209 -8.01 9.08 16.26
CA VAL A 209 -8.42 8.25 15.13
C VAL A 209 -7.72 8.66 13.84
N ILE A 210 -7.58 7.71 12.92
CA ILE A 210 -7.18 7.94 11.53
C ILE A 210 -8.42 7.73 10.67
N GLU A 211 -9.02 8.80 10.17
CA GLU A 211 -10.24 8.74 9.37
C GLU A 211 -10.17 9.73 8.21
N ASN A 212 -10.67 9.33 7.03
CA ASN A 212 -10.73 10.19 5.83
C ASN A 212 -9.37 10.81 5.44
N GLY A 213 -8.25 10.13 5.71
CA GLY A 213 -6.91 10.62 5.41
C GLY A 213 -6.41 11.71 6.36
N VAL A 214 -7.02 11.83 7.54
CA VAL A 214 -6.66 12.78 8.60
C VAL A 214 -6.45 12.01 9.90
N VAL A 215 -5.39 12.35 10.63
CA VAL A 215 -5.20 11.95 12.02
C VAL A 215 -5.80 13.04 12.89
N ALA A 216 -6.80 12.67 13.69
CA ALA A 216 -7.59 13.60 14.48
C ALA A 216 -7.59 13.21 15.96
N VAL A 217 -7.34 14.21 16.82
CA VAL A 217 -7.52 14.14 18.26
C VAL A 217 -8.83 14.84 18.60
N ARG A 218 -9.80 14.06 19.06
CA ARG A 218 -11.16 14.55 19.34
C ARG A 218 -11.34 14.79 20.83
N THR A 219 -12.12 15.81 21.14
CA THR A 219 -12.50 16.13 22.51
C THR A 219 -13.78 15.43 22.92
N ARG A 220 -14.08 15.37 24.22
CA ARG A 220 -15.33 14.80 24.74
C ARG A 220 -16.61 15.48 24.22
N GLY A 221 -16.52 16.71 23.69
CA GLY A 221 -17.62 17.43 23.02
C GLY A 221 -17.75 17.14 21.52
N GLU A 222 -17.16 16.05 21.02
CA GLU A 222 -17.15 15.61 19.61
C GLU A 222 -16.48 16.55 18.59
N ARG A 223 -15.94 17.69 19.05
CA ARG A 223 -15.16 18.59 18.22
C ARG A 223 -13.74 18.06 18.07
N THR A 224 -13.26 17.99 16.82
CA THR A 224 -11.84 17.82 16.50
C THR A 224 -11.08 19.02 17.07
N ALA A 225 -10.17 18.77 18.02
CA ALA A 225 -9.31 19.81 18.58
C ALA A 225 -8.02 19.92 17.80
N LEU A 226 -7.32 18.80 17.61
CA LEU A 226 -6.07 18.77 16.85
C LEU A 226 -6.22 17.84 15.65
N ALA A 227 -5.67 18.23 14.51
CA ALA A 227 -5.69 17.42 13.29
C ALA A 227 -4.45 17.63 12.43
N ALA A 228 -4.02 16.56 11.77
CA ALA A 228 -3.02 16.60 10.70
C ALA A 228 -3.42 15.71 9.54
N ILE A 229 -3.00 16.07 8.33
CA ILE A 229 -3.19 15.22 7.15
C ILE A 229 -2.32 13.96 7.32
N ALA A 230 -2.91 12.77 7.17
CA ALA A 230 -2.20 11.50 7.36
C ALA A 230 -0.98 11.36 6.43
N GLY A 231 -1.07 11.91 5.21
CA GLY A 231 0.07 11.95 4.29
C GLY A 231 1.24 12.84 4.71
N HIS A 232 1.07 13.70 5.72
CA HIS A 232 2.13 14.49 6.34
C HIS A 232 2.53 13.96 7.73
N MET A 233 1.96 12.82 8.12
CA MET A 233 2.17 12.23 9.42
C MET A 233 2.89 10.89 9.25
N PRO A 234 4.24 10.89 9.30
CA PRO A 234 4.96 9.63 9.43
C PRO A 234 4.48 8.93 10.70
N ASP A 235 4.35 7.61 10.64
CA ASP A 235 4.05 6.77 11.80
C ASP A 235 2.73 7.14 12.48
N ALA A 236 1.74 7.56 11.68
CA ALA A 236 0.40 7.89 12.13
C ALA A 236 -0.21 6.78 13.02
N LEU A 237 0.00 5.52 12.66
CA LEU A 237 -0.49 4.38 13.44
C LEU A 237 0.22 4.29 14.81
N VAL A 238 1.54 4.49 14.83
CA VAL A 238 2.36 4.52 16.06
C VAL A 238 1.85 5.59 17.01
N PHE A 239 1.56 6.79 16.50
CA PHE A 239 0.97 7.87 17.29
C PHE A 239 -0.38 7.49 17.88
N THR A 240 -1.31 6.97 17.08
CA THR A 240 -2.64 6.60 17.58
C THR A 240 -2.59 5.50 18.64
N ALA A 241 -1.73 4.50 18.45
CA ALA A 241 -1.51 3.43 19.40
C ALA A 241 -0.85 3.93 20.69
N LEU A 242 0.16 4.80 20.59
CA LEU A 242 0.81 5.42 21.74
C LEU A 242 -0.20 6.24 22.56
N CYS A 243 -1.01 7.07 21.90
CA CYS A 243 -2.02 7.88 22.58
C CYS A 243 -3.05 7.04 23.32
N SER A 244 -3.48 5.92 22.72
CA SER A 244 -4.39 4.97 23.37
C SER A 244 -3.78 4.40 24.66
N GLN A 245 -2.51 4.00 24.62
CA GLN A 245 -1.81 3.44 25.79
C GLN A 245 -1.56 4.48 26.89
N VAL A 246 -1.11 5.69 26.54
CA VAL A 246 -0.88 6.77 27.52
C VAL A 246 -2.19 7.25 28.16
N LYS A 247 -3.28 7.31 27.39
CA LYS A 247 -4.61 7.61 27.92
C LYS A 247 -5.06 6.55 28.94
N ALA A 248 -4.86 5.27 28.62
CA ALA A 248 -5.21 4.17 29.54
C ALA A 248 -4.41 4.23 30.86
N LEU A 249 -3.13 4.62 30.82
CA LEU A 249 -2.31 4.82 32.03
C LEU A 249 -2.87 5.93 32.93
N ASN A 250 -3.34 7.02 32.33
CA ASN A 250 -3.93 8.16 33.03
C ASN A 250 -5.33 7.87 33.60
N GLU A 251 -6.11 7.01 32.94
CA GLU A 251 -7.41 6.57 33.44
C GLU A 251 -7.28 5.55 34.58
N GLY A 252 -6.22 4.72 34.59
CA GLY A 252 -5.97 3.72 35.64
C GLY A 252 -5.34 4.23 36.95
N HIS A 253 -4.82 5.46 36.98
CA HIS A 253 -4.26 6.09 38.19
C HIS A 253 -5.24 6.98 38.96
N ARG A 254 -6.53 6.98 38.59
CA ARG A 254 -7.62 7.66 39.31
C ARG A 254 -8.46 6.67 40.10
#